data_AF-A0A1I2SWZ1-F1
#
_entry.id   AF-A0A1I2SWZ1-F1
#
_cell.length_a   1.000
_cell.length_b   1.000
_cell.length_c   1.000
_cell.angle_alpha   90.00
_cell.angle_beta   90.00
_cell.angle_gamma   90.00
#
_symmetry.space_group_name_H-M   'P 1'
#
loop_
_entity.id
_entity.type
_entity.pdbx_description
1 polymer ?
#
loop_
_entity_poly.entity_id
_entity_poly.type
_entity_poly.pdbx_seq_one_letter_code
_entity_poly.pdbx_strand_id
1 'polypeptide(L)' 'MPGSTCGYHVWSVLDNFEWNLGYAQRFGIVRVDYETLERTPKDSYRWYQRLIAAHRG' A
#
# COMPACT_ATOMS: atom_id res chain seq x y z
N MET A 1 8.40 24.05 -20.02
CA MET A 1 7.16 23.52 -19.45
C MET A 1 7.56 22.57 -18.33
N PRO A 2 7.32 22.86 -17.04
CA PRO A 2 7.52 21.86 -16.00
C PRO A 2 6.55 20.70 -16.31
N GLY A 3 7.06 19.47 -16.38
CA GLY A 3 6.22 18.30 -16.62
C GLY A 3 5.21 18.15 -15.48
N SER A 4 3.92 18.15 -15.79
CA SER A 4 2.90 17.87 -14.78
C SER A 4 3.04 16.43 -14.29
N THR A 5 2.94 16.21 -12.98
CA THR A 5 2.84 14.87 -12.41
C THR A 5 1.40 14.38 -12.52
N CYS A 6 1.18 13.23 -13.16
CA CYS A 6 -0.17 12.76 -13.51
C CYS A 6 -0.73 11.70 -12.56
N GLY A 7 0.00 11.30 -11.53
CA GLY A 7 -0.47 10.24 -10.63
C GLY A 7 0.53 9.83 -9.56
N TYR A 8 0.03 9.05 -8.61
CA TYR A 8 0.79 8.48 -7.50
C TYR A 8 0.31 7.05 -7.26
N HIS A 9 1.25 6.12 -7.10
CA HIS A 9 0.98 4.72 -6.78
C HIS A 9 1.69 4.36 -5.49
N VAL A 10 0.94 3.76 -4.55
CA VAL A 10 1.52 3.23 -3.32
C VAL A 10 2.20 1.88 -3.61
N TRP A 11 3.48 1.77 -3.27
CA TRP A 11 4.14 0.48 -3.08
C TRP A 11 4.03 0.12 -1.59
N SER A 12 3.23 -0.86 -1.21
CA SER A 12 2.39 -1.73 -2.05
C SER A 12 0.99 -1.83 -1.48
N VAL A 13 0.09 -2.48 -2.23
CA VAL A 13 -1.25 -2.77 -1.72
C VAL A 13 -1.18 -3.80 -0.59
N LEU A 14 -0.40 -4.87 -0.77
CA LEU A 14 -0.26 -5.98 0.18
C LEU A 14 1.18 -6.13 0.64
N ASP A 15 1.37 -6.60 1.88
CA ASP A 15 2.67 -7.13 2.30
C ASP A 15 3.04 -8.31 1.39
N ASN A 16 4.19 -8.23 0.73
CA ASN A 16 4.59 -9.18 -0.30
C ASN A 16 6.05 -9.63 -0.11
N PHE A 17 6.53 -10.44 -1.05
CA PHE A 17 7.91 -10.91 -1.11
C PHE A 17 8.83 -9.80 -1.61
N GLU A 18 9.83 -9.45 -0.81
CA GLU A 18 10.79 -8.38 -1.09
C GLU A 18 12.15 -8.94 -1.51
N TRP A 19 12.18 -9.68 -2.62
CA TRP A 19 13.41 -10.15 -3.28
C TRP A 19 14.41 -10.77 -2.30
N ASN A 20 15.62 -10.21 -2.19
CA ASN A 20 16.69 -10.71 -1.32
C ASN A 20 16.35 -10.62 0.18
N LEU A 21 15.36 -9.82 0.57
CA LEU A 21 14.91 -9.67 1.95
C LEU A 21 13.75 -10.63 2.29
N GLY A 22 13.28 -11.39 1.31
CA GLY A 22 12.18 -12.32 1.47
C GLY A 22 10.95 -11.66 2.07
N TYR A 23 10.38 -12.30 3.08
CA TYR A 23 9.15 -11.86 3.73
C TYR A 23 9.38 -11.03 5.00
N ALA A 24 10.59 -10.51 5.24
CA ALA A 24 10.86 -9.72 6.44
C ALA A 24 10.27 -8.30 6.37
N GLN A 25 10.21 -7.72 5.17
CA GLN A 25 9.68 -6.37 4.97
C GLN A 25 8.16 -6.37 4.76
N ARG A 26 7.52 -5.27 5.17
CA ARG A 26 6.06 -5.14 5.30
C ARG A 26 5.56 -3.80 4.74
N PHE A 27 5.82 -3.56 3.45
CA PHE A 27 5.47 -2.31 2.77
C PHE A 27 3.98 -2.15 2.42
N GLY A 28 3.19 -3.22 2.51
CA GLY A 28 1.79 -3.18 2.15
C GLY A 28 0.99 -2.26 3.05
N ILE A 29 0.03 -1.53 2.49
CA ILE A 29 -1.01 -0.87 3.29
C ILE A 29 -2.03 -1.87 3.86
N VAL A 30 -2.02 -3.11 3.36
CA VAL A 30 -2.77 -4.25 3.91
C VAL A 30 -1.78 -5.31 4.39
N ARG A 31 -1.92 -5.73 5.64
CA ARG A 31 -1.17 -6.84 6.23
C ARG A 31 -1.68 -8.16 5.64
N VAL A 32 -0.76 -9.08 5.32
CA VAL A 32 -1.10 -10.45 4.91
C VAL A 32 -0.49 -11.43 5.91
N ASP A 33 -1.30 -12.12 6.69
CA ASP A 33 -0.82 -13.28 7.44
C ASP A 33 -0.34 -14.34 6.44
N TYR A 34 0.90 -14.84 6.57
CA TYR A 34 1.45 -15.77 5.58
C TYR A 34 1.17 -17.23 5.88
N GLU A 35 0.73 -17.54 7.11
CA GLU A 35 0.30 -18.90 7.46
C GLU A 35 -1.13 -19.13 6.97
N THR A 36 -1.99 -18.10 7.08
CA THR A 36 -3.43 -18.22 6.79
C THR A 36 -3.88 -17.50 5.51
N LEU A 37 -3.05 -16.60 4.97
CA LEU A 37 -3.38 -15.68 3.88
C LEU A 37 -4.47 -14.66 4.20
N GLU A 38 -4.84 -14.51 5.48
CA GLU A 38 -5.77 -13.49 5.93
C GLU A 38 -5.22 -12.08 5.64
N ARG A 39 -6.11 -11.16 5.27
CA ARG A 39 -5.78 -9.79 4.88
C ARG A 39 -6.41 -8.79 5.85
N THR A 40 -5.58 -8.03 6.53
CA THR A 40 -6.03 -7.03 7.52
C THR A 40 -5.59 -5.64 7.07
N PRO A 41 -6.51 -4.71 6.76
CA PRO A 41 -6.16 -3.34 6.43
C PRO A 41 -5.40 -2.67 7.59
N LYS A 42 -4.26 -2.02 7.29
CA LYS A 42 -3.52 -1.21 8.27
C LYS A 42 -4.13 0.20 8.39
N ASP A 43 -3.70 0.98 9.36
CA ASP A 43 -4.13 2.37 9.50
C ASP A 43 -3.78 3.21 8.26
N SER A 44 -2.65 2.92 7.61
CA SER A 44 -2.26 3.56 6.35
C SER A 44 -3.25 3.32 5.21
N TYR A 45 -3.88 2.14 5.14
CA TYR A 45 -4.96 1.90 4.19
C TYR A 45 -6.15 2.83 4.42
N ARG A 46 -6.59 2.95 5.68
CA ARG A 46 -7.72 3.82 6.03
C ARG A 46 -7.40 5.29 5.83
N TRP A 47 -6.17 5.70 6.13
CA TRP A 47 -5.69 7.04 5.82
C TRP A 47 -5.67 7.30 4.31
N TYR A 48 -5.11 6.40 3.51
CA TYR A 48 -5.03 6.55 2.05
C TYR A 48 -6.42 6.57 1.39
N GLN A 49 -7.36 5.75 1.90
CA GLN A 49 -8.76 5.78 1.49
C GLN A 49 -9.39 7.16 1.73
N ARG A 50 -9.19 7.76 2.91
CA ARG A 50 -9.68 9.11 3.22
C ARG A 50 -9.01 10.18 2.35
N LEU A 51 -7.71 10.06 2.11
CA LEU A 51 -6.97 10.97 1.23
C LEU A 51 -7.56 10.99 -0.17
N ILE A 52 -7.76 9.81 -0.78
CA ILE A 52 -8.37 9.68 -2.10
C ILE A 52 -9.77 10.30 -2.11
N ALA A 53 -10.60 10.00 -1.10
CA ALA A 53 -11.95 10.56 -1.01
C ALA A 53 -11.94 12.09 -0.94
N ALA A 54 -10.99 12.70 -0.22
CA ALA A 54 -10.86 14.15 -0.11
C ALA A 54 -10.40 14.84 -1.41
N HIS A 55 -9.76 14.10 -2.33
CA HIS A 55 -9.23 14.64 -3.60
C HIS A 55 -10.05 14.20 -4.82
N ARG A 56 -11.24 13.62 -4.61
CA ARG A 56 -12.21 13.27 -5.66
C ARG A 56 -13.19 14.42 -6.00
N GLY A 57 -12.72 15.66 -5.89
CA GLY A 57 -13.46 16.88 -6.23
C GLY A 57 -13.32 17.25 -7.71
#